data_AF-A0AAN4CLW6-F1
#
_entry.id   AF-A0AAN4CLW6-F1
#
_cell.length_a   1.000
_cell.length_b   1.000
_cell.length_c   1.000
_cell.angle_alpha   90.00
_cell.angle_beta   90.00
_cell.angle_gamma   90.00
#
_symmetry.space_group_name_H-M   'P 1'
#
loop_
_entity.id
_entity.type
_entity.pdbx_description
1 polymer ?
#
loop_
_entity_poly.entity_id
_entity_poly.type
_entity_poly.pdbx_seq_one_letter_code
_entity_poly.pdbx_strand_id
1 'polypeptide(L)'
;MDKPTDWRSGTRRIFSNEFKLHMVELASKPNANVAQLAREHGVDNNLIFKWLRLWQREGRISRRMPPTIVGPTVSQSFPASPTLVPVELIDTPRCATDAPAPEALSVACAASCHVEFHYGKMMLENPSPELLTVLIRELTGRGR
;
A
#
# COMPACT_ATOMS: atom_id res chain seq x y z
N MET A 1 -45.63 32.87 13.81
CA MET A 1 -46.02 31.44 13.66
C MET A 1 -45.02 30.84 12.68
N ASP A 2 -43.83 30.58 13.21
CA ASP A 2 -42.64 30.26 12.44
C ASP A 2 -42.66 28.79 12.07
N LYS A 3 -42.67 28.50 10.76
CA LYS A 3 -42.68 27.13 10.25
C LYS A 3 -41.37 26.44 10.67
N PRO A 4 -41.42 25.22 11.22
CA PRO A 4 -40.21 24.48 11.55
C PRO A 4 -39.49 24.10 10.26
N THR A 5 -38.26 24.59 10.10
CA THR A 5 -37.37 24.20 9.01
C THR A 5 -37.14 22.69 9.11
N ASP A 6 -37.68 21.95 8.14
CA ASP A 6 -37.52 20.50 8.05
C ASP A 6 -36.04 20.17 7.78
N TRP A 7 -35.30 19.90 8.86
CA TRP A 7 -33.88 19.58 8.82
C TRP A 7 -33.58 18.26 8.09
N ARG A 8 -34.60 17.45 7.79
CA ARG A 8 -34.44 16.10 7.20
C ARG A 8 -34.31 16.09 5.68
N SER A 9 -34.62 17.19 5.00
CA SER A 9 -34.69 17.23 3.54
C SER A 9 -33.42 17.79 2.86
N GLY A 10 -32.30 17.86 3.57
CA GLY A 10 -31.02 18.33 3.02
C GLY A 10 -30.41 17.33 2.02
N THR A 11 -30.43 17.66 0.73
CA THR A 11 -29.65 16.97 -0.31
C THR A 11 -28.19 16.86 0.15
N ARG A 12 -27.68 15.63 0.34
CA ARG A 12 -26.28 15.43 0.75
C ARG A 12 -25.36 16.06 -0.29
N ARG A 13 -24.48 16.95 0.15
CA ARG A 13 -23.40 17.48 -0.71
C ARG A 13 -22.51 16.32 -1.18
N ILE A 14 -22.41 16.17 -2.50
CA ILE A 14 -21.52 15.21 -3.14
C ILE A 14 -20.31 16.00 -3.64
N PHE A 15 -19.13 15.63 -3.14
CA PHE A 15 -17.87 16.23 -3.56
C PHE A 15 -17.19 15.37 -4.65
N SER A 16 -16.56 16.04 -5.61
CA SER A 16 -15.77 15.41 -6.69
C SER A 16 -14.53 14.70 -6.13
N ASN A 17 -13.94 13.80 -6.92
CA ASN A 17 -12.75 13.05 -6.52
C ASN A 17 -11.54 13.96 -6.32
N GLU A 18 -11.30 14.84 -7.30
CA GLU A 18 -10.24 15.85 -7.27
C GLU A 18 -10.30 16.71 -6.01
N PHE A 19 -11.49 17.17 -5.66
CA PHE A 19 -11.69 17.97 -4.45
C PHE A 19 -11.33 17.17 -3.18
N LYS A 20 -11.74 15.90 -3.11
CA LYS A 20 -11.41 15.05 -1.96
C LYS A 20 -9.92 14.77 -1.85
N LEU A 21 -9.25 14.52 -2.98
CA LEU A 21 -7.80 14.33 -3.02
C LEU A 21 -7.08 15.57 -2.53
N HIS A 22 -7.47 16.75 -3.02
CA HIS A 22 -6.89 18.01 -2.58
C HIS A 22 -7.05 18.25 -1.06
N MET A 23 -8.25 17.96 -0.52
CA MET A 23 -8.50 18.06 0.92
C MET A 23 -7.63 17.09 1.73
N VAL A 24 -7.42 15.87 1.23
CA VAL A 24 -6.56 14.87 1.87
C VAL A 24 -5.09 15.27 1.82
N GLU A 25 -4.61 15.79 0.68
CA GLU A 25 -3.25 16.28 0.52
C GLU A 25 -2.96 17.40 1.52
N LEU A 26 -3.85 18.39 1.64
CA LEU A 26 -3.74 19.46 2.63
C LEU A 26 -3.77 18.93 4.06
N ALA A 27 -4.66 17.98 4.38
CA ALA A 27 -4.78 17.38 5.69
C ALA A 27 -3.63 16.41 6.05
N SER A 28 -2.86 15.93 5.07
CA SER A 28 -1.74 15.01 5.28
C SER A 28 -0.47 15.70 5.77
N LYS A 29 -0.40 17.03 5.66
CA LYS A 29 0.77 17.81 6.10
C LYS A 29 0.90 17.74 7.63
N PRO A 30 2.12 17.62 8.17
CA PRO A 30 2.34 17.43 9.62
C PRO A 30 1.84 18.59 10.48
N ASN A 31 1.66 19.79 9.91
CA ASN A 31 1.14 20.99 10.59
C ASN A 31 -0.29 21.36 10.15
N ALA A 32 -1.05 20.44 9.56
CA ALA A 32 -2.38 20.74 9.04
C ALA A 32 -3.41 20.89 10.17
N ASN A 33 -4.10 22.04 10.21
CA ASN A 33 -5.27 22.23 11.06
C ASN A 33 -6.55 21.86 10.30
N VAL A 34 -7.05 20.65 10.52
CA VAL A 34 -8.27 20.15 9.86
C VAL A 34 -9.50 21.02 10.14
N ALA A 35 -9.61 21.59 11.34
CA ALA A 35 -10.71 22.48 11.72
C ALA A 35 -10.72 23.79 10.92
N GLN A 36 -9.55 24.35 10.68
CA GLN A 36 -9.40 25.52 9.84
C GLN A 36 -9.69 25.17 8.37
N LEU A 37 -9.12 24.08 7.87
CA LEU A 37 -9.32 23.60 6.51
C LEU A 37 -10.81 23.36 6.20
N ALA A 38 -11.54 22.74 7.12
CA ALA A 38 -12.99 22.54 7.03
C ALA A 38 -13.76 23.87 6.89
N ARG A 39 -13.38 24.89 7.68
CA ARG A 39 -14.03 26.21 7.64
C ARG A 39 -13.73 26.96 6.35
N GLU A 40 -12.48 26.93 5.89
CA GLU A 40 -12.03 27.60 4.67
C GLU A 40 -12.70 27.00 3.42
N HIS A 41 -12.83 25.68 3.36
CA HIS A 41 -13.41 24.98 2.21
C HIS A 41 -14.92 24.66 2.35
N GLY A 42 -15.55 25.03 3.47
CA GLY A 42 -16.97 24.77 3.72
C GLY A 42 -17.32 23.27 3.77
N VAL A 43 -16.39 22.45 4.25
CA VAL A 43 -16.49 20.98 4.36
C VAL A 43 -16.60 20.59 5.82
N ASP A 44 -17.34 19.53 6.13
CA ASP A 44 -17.36 18.96 7.48
C ASP A 44 -16.00 18.29 7.79
N ASN A 45 -15.41 18.64 8.94
CA ASN A 45 -14.23 18.00 9.53
C ASN A 45 -14.30 16.47 9.50
N ASN A 46 -15.47 15.92 9.85
CA ASN A 46 -15.69 14.47 9.88
C ASN A 46 -15.50 13.83 8.50
N LEU A 47 -15.80 14.58 7.44
CA LEU A 47 -15.67 14.13 6.06
C LEU A 47 -14.19 14.08 5.64
N ILE A 48 -13.41 15.10 6.03
CA ILE A 48 -11.96 15.13 5.80
C ILE A 48 -11.28 13.97 6.51
N PHE A 49 -11.61 13.71 7.79
CA PHE A 49 -11.08 12.55 8.52
C PHE A 49 -11.46 11.21 7.86
N LYS A 50 -12.69 11.09 7.34
CA LYS A 50 -13.11 9.88 6.62
C LYS A 50 -12.28 9.67 5.35
N TRP A 51 -12.05 10.72 4.56
CA TRP A 51 -11.24 10.61 3.35
C TRP A 51 -9.77 10.34 3.67
N LEU A 52 -9.21 11.01 4.68
CA LEU A 52 -7.83 10.81 5.11
C LEU A 52 -7.58 9.37 5.58
N ARG A 53 -8.50 8.79 6.36
CA ARG A 53 -8.42 7.38 6.79
C ARG A 53 -8.52 6.41 5.62
N LEU A 54 -9.42 6.66 4.66
CA LEU A 54 -9.55 5.82 3.46
C LEU A 54 -8.29 5.88 2.60
N TRP A 55 -7.71 7.07 2.44
CA TRP A 55 -6.47 7.28 1.72
C TRP A 55 -5.30 6.53 2.36
N GLN A 56 -5.10 6.70 3.68
CA GLN A 56 -4.02 6.04 4.42
C GLN A 56 -4.13 4.51 4.45
N ARG A 57 -5.35 3.96 4.42
CA ARG A 57 -5.58 2.51 4.55
C ARG A 57 -5.72 1.78 3.21
N GLU A 58 -6.35 2.42 2.24
CA GLU A 58 -6.79 1.77 0.99
C GLU A 58 -6.23 2.48 -0.27
N GLY A 59 -5.48 3.57 -0.13
CA GLY A 59 -4.95 4.33 -1.27
C GLY A 59 -6.01 5.01 -2.13
N ARG A 60 -7.25 5.14 -1.62
CA ARG A 60 -8.40 5.71 -2.37
C ARG A 60 -9.20 6.65 -1.51
N ILE A 61 -9.81 7.68 -2.12
CA ILE A 61 -10.62 8.67 -1.37
C ILE A 61 -12.13 8.34 -1.32
N SER A 62 -12.57 7.30 -2.05
CA SER A 62 -13.96 6.85 -2.11
C SER A 62 -14.05 5.37 -2.45
N ARG A 63 -15.00 4.65 -1.84
CA ARG A 63 -15.28 3.23 -2.13
C ARG A 63 -16.24 2.99 -3.29
N ARG A 64 -16.85 4.06 -3.82
CA ARG A 64 -17.92 3.94 -4.83
C ARG A 64 -17.42 3.78 -6.27
N MET A 65 -16.12 3.90 -6.53
CA MET A 65 -15.55 3.72 -7.87
C MET A 65 -14.17 3.04 -7.80
N PRO A 66 -13.73 2.40 -8.90
CA PRO A 66 -12.40 1.79 -9.00
C PRO A 66 -11.31 2.84 -8.75
N PRO A 67 -10.14 2.43 -8.23
CA PRO A 67 -8.99 3.31 -8.13
C PRO A 67 -8.70 3.93 -9.49
N THR A 68 -8.50 5.25 -9.54
CA THR A 68 -8.04 5.95 -10.75
C THR A 68 -6.59 5.54 -11.00
N ILE A 69 -6.41 4.42 -11.69
CA ILE A 69 -5.13 4.06 -12.29
C ILE A 69 -5.03 4.87 -13.58
N VAL A 70 -4.37 6.02 -13.52
CA VAL A 70 -3.80 6.64 -14.73
C VAL A 70 -2.48 5.90 -14.98
N GLY A 71 -2.56 4.78 -15.68
CA GLY A 71 -1.43 3.96 -16.08
C GLY A 71 -1.75 3.25 -17.38
N PRO A 72 -0.79 3.08 -18.29
CA PRO A 72 -1.06 2.64 -19.65
C PRO A 72 -1.64 1.23 -19.65
N THR A 73 -2.68 1.04 -20.46
CA THR A 73 -3.26 -0.25 -20.84
C THR A 73 -2.15 -1.22 -21.26
N VAL A 74 -1.81 -2.14 -20.37
CA VAL A 74 -1.19 -3.41 -20.76
C VAL A 74 -2.29 -4.45 -20.72
N SER A 75 -2.74 -4.84 -21.90
CA SER A 75 -3.62 -5.98 -22.12
C SER A 75 -3.04 -7.20 -21.39
N GLN A 76 -3.70 -7.64 -20.33
CA GLN A 76 -3.37 -8.92 -19.70
C GLN A 76 -3.90 -10.04 -20.60
N SER A 77 -3.06 -10.53 -21.50
CA SER A 77 -3.23 -11.87 -22.06
C SER A 77 -2.89 -12.87 -20.95
N PHE A 78 -3.87 -13.64 -20.50
CA PHE A 78 -3.66 -14.81 -19.66
C PHE A 78 -2.75 -15.81 -20.38
N PRO A 79 -1.62 -16.28 -19.81
CA PRO A 79 -0.99 -17.49 -20.30
C PRO A 79 -1.71 -18.71 -19.70
N ALA A 80 -2.15 -19.56 -20.61
CA ALA A 80 -2.72 -20.87 -20.34
C ALA A 80 -1.69 -21.82 -19.71
N SER A 81 -2.20 -22.66 -18.80
CA SER A 81 -1.69 -23.98 -18.38
C SER A 81 -0.29 -24.05 -17.72
N PRO A 82 -0.16 -24.61 -16.51
CA PRO A 82 1.14 -24.87 -15.92
C PRO A 82 1.81 -26.09 -16.59
N THR A 83 2.98 -25.87 -17.19
CA THR A 83 3.89 -26.93 -17.66
C THR A 83 4.48 -27.66 -16.46
N LEU A 84 4.27 -28.97 -16.36
CA LEU A 84 4.87 -29.82 -15.33
C LEU A 84 6.33 -30.15 -15.71
N VAL A 85 7.26 -29.89 -14.80
CA VAL A 85 8.68 -30.22 -14.92
C VAL A 85 8.92 -31.67 -14.41
N PRO A 86 9.72 -32.50 -15.10
CA PRO A 86 10.02 -33.85 -14.62
C PRO A 86 10.89 -33.81 -13.35
N VAL A 87 10.51 -34.56 -12.33
CA VAL A 87 11.34 -34.79 -11.13
C VAL A 87 12.03 -36.14 -11.30
N GLU A 88 13.35 -36.14 -11.39
CA GLU A 88 14.16 -37.37 -11.28
C GLU A 88 14.27 -37.78 -9.80
N LEU A 89 13.83 -39.00 -9.51
CA LEU A 89 14.02 -39.67 -8.22
C LEU A 89 15.48 -40.14 -8.13
N ILE A 90 16.26 -39.52 -7.26
CA ILE A 90 17.59 -40.04 -6.91
C ILE A 90 17.38 -41.08 -5.79
N ASP A 91 17.57 -42.35 -6.13
CA ASP A 91 17.59 -43.47 -5.18
C ASP A 91 18.67 -43.26 -4.13
N THR A 92 18.25 -43.26 -2.86
CA THR A 92 19.14 -43.38 -1.71
C THR A 92 19.76 -44.78 -1.63
N PRO A 93 21.06 -44.90 -1.32
CA PRO A 93 21.54 -46.01 -0.51
C PRO A 93 22.03 -45.54 0.87
N ARG A 94 21.81 -46.42 1.84
CA ARG A 94 21.98 -46.26 3.29
C ARG A 94 23.44 -46.31 3.78
N CYS A 95 23.66 -45.61 4.91
CA CYS A 95 24.48 -45.93 6.08
C CYS A 95 26.03 -45.95 5.94
N ALA A 96 26.75 -45.03 6.60
CA ALA A 96 27.21 -45.15 8.00
C ALA A 96 28.34 -44.14 8.33
N THR A 97 28.35 -43.69 9.59
CA THR A 97 29.53 -43.30 10.42
C THR A 97 29.98 -41.83 10.50
N ASP A 98 29.99 -41.37 11.76
CA ASP A 98 30.73 -40.28 12.44
C ASP A 98 30.58 -38.78 12.11
N ALA A 99 29.86 -38.11 13.03
CA ALA A 99 30.27 -36.97 13.87
C ALA A 99 30.65 -35.59 13.25
N PRO A 100 30.51 -34.49 14.04
CA PRO A 100 29.88 -33.25 13.56
C PRO A 100 30.86 -32.09 13.30
N ALA A 101 30.51 -31.20 12.36
CA ALA A 101 30.99 -29.81 12.34
C ALA A 101 29.95 -28.90 11.64
N PRO A 102 29.66 -27.70 12.18
CA PRO A 102 28.65 -26.80 11.66
C PRO A 102 29.30 -25.72 10.79
N GLU A 103 29.22 -25.87 9.46
CA GLU A 103 29.57 -24.81 8.52
C GLU A 103 28.44 -24.74 7.49
N ALA A 104 27.55 -23.77 7.67
CA ALA A 104 27.63 -22.48 7.00
C ALA A 104 26.96 -22.52 5.62
N LEU A 105 26.03 -21.58 5.44
CA LEU A 105 25.53 -21.07 4.17
C LEU A 105 24.60 -22.01 3.39
N SER A 106 23.33 -21.96 3.76
CA SER A 106 22.26 -22.05 2.76
C SER A 106 21.20 -21.02 3.09
N VAL A 107 21.60 -19.74 3.08
CA VAL A 107 20.61 -18.68 2.85
C VAL A 107 20.07 -18.96 1.46
N ALA A 108 18.83 -19.41 1.39
CA ALA A 108 18.12 -19.53 0.13
C ALA A 108 18.12 -18.15 -0.54
N CYS A 109 19.04 -17.93 -1.49
CA CYS A 109 19.08 -16.76 -2.36
C CYS A 109 17.93 -16.85 -3.36
N ALA A 110 16.73 -16.61 -2.87
CA ALA A 110 15.61 -16.13 -3.66
C ALA A 110 15.12 -14.90 -2.93
N ALA A 111 15.75 -13.75 -3.15
CA ALA A 111 15.40 -12.59 -2.33
C ALA A 111 15.28 -11.33 -3.17
N SER A 112 14.51 -11.39 -4.26
CA SER A 112 13.96 -10.16 -4.81
C SER A 112 13.14 -9.45 -3.71
N CYS A 113 13.55 -8.25 -3.30
CA CYS A 113 12.83 -7.44 -2.33
C CYS A 113 11.94 -6.45 -3.09
N HIS A 114 10.63 -6.55 -2.90
CA HIS A 114 9.66 -5.62 -3.48
C HIS A 114 9.22 -4.60 -2.43
N VAL A 115 9.31 -3.32 -2.77
CA VAL A 115 8.87 -2.21 -1.91
C VAL A 115 7.79 -1.44 -2.65
N GLU A 116 6.60 -1.41 -2.07
CA GLU A 116 5.45 -0.66 -2.59
C GLU A 116 5.27 0.64 -1.80
N PHE A 117 5.34 1.76 -2.52
CA PHE A 117 5.07 3.09 -2.01
C PHE A 117 3.72 3.58 -2.54
N HIS A 118 3.17 4.60 -1.88
CA HIS A 118 1.93 5.26 -2.32
C HIS A 118 2.02 5.82 -3.77
N TYR A 119 3.24 6.10 -4.26
CA TYR A 119 3.47 6.73 -5.57
C TYR A 119 4.36 5.91 -6.51
N GLY A 120 4.65 4.65 -6.20
CA GLY A 120 5.52 3.84 -7.05
C GLY A 120 5.94 2.53 -6.41
N LYS A 121 6.56 1.66 -7.22
CA LYS A 121 7.11 0.39 -6.76
C LYS A 121 8.59 0.31 -7.08
N MET A 122 9.36 -0.30 -6.19
CA MET A 122 10.80 -0.52 -6.35
C MET A 122 11.10 -2.00 -6.14
N MET A 123 11.90 -2.58 -7.02
CA MET A 123 12.37 -3.96 -6.95
C MET A 123 13.88 -3.94 -6.73
N LEU A 124 14.36 -4.66 -5.73
CA LEU A 124 15.78 -4.95 -5.56
C LEU A 124 16.01 -6.44 -5.79
N GLU A 125 16.90 -6.77 -6.70
CA GLU A 125 17.32 -8.15 -6.92
C GLU A 125 18.54 -8.46 -6.05
N ASN A 126 18.43 -9.48 -5.20
CA ASN A 126 19.48 -9.93 -4.28
C ASN A 126 20.11 -8.80 -3.44
N PRO A 127 19.32 -8.02 -2.67
CA PRO A 127 19.87 -7.01 -1.78
C PRO A 127 20.63 -7.66 -0.63
N SER A 128 21.72 -7.02 -0.21
CA SER A 128 22.45 -7.43 0.99
C SER A 128 21.60 -7.17 2.26
N PRO A 129 21.80 -7.94 3.34
CA PRO A 129 21.06 -7.74 4.59
C PRO A 129 21.32 -6.35 5.22
N GLU A 130 22.49 -5.76 4.98
CA GLU A 130 22.83 -4.39 5.41
C GLU A 130 21.97 -3.36 4.67
N LEU A 131 21.82 -3.50 3.35
CA LEU A 131 20.96 -2.63 2.54
C LEU A 131 19.50 -2.72 2.95
N LEU A 132 18.99 -3.92 3.24
CA LEU A 132 17.63 -4.11 3.75
C LEU A 132 17.44 -3.42 5.11
N THR A 133 18.42 -3.54 6.00
CA THR A 133 18.37 -2.92 7.33
C THR A 133 18.34 -1.40 7.23
N VAL A 134 19.18 -0.81 6.38
CA VAL A 134 19.18 0.64 6.12
C VAL A 134 17.84 1.05 5.53
N LEU A 135 17.36 0.35 4.49
CA LEU A 135 16.10 0.66 3.84
C LEU A 135 14.92 0.62 4.82
N ILE A 136 14.80 -0.42 5.65
CA ILE A 136 13.75 -0.51 6.67
C ILE A 136 13.86 0.64 7.69
N ARG A 137 15.07 0.99 8.13
CA ARG A 137 15.28 2.09 9.08
C ARG A 137 14.85 3.44 8.52
N GLU A 138 15.22 3.73 7.28
CA GLU A 138 14.84 4.99 6.62
C GLU A 138 13.33 5.05 6.35
N LEU A 139 12.72 3.95 5.91
CA LEU A 139 11.27 3.87 5.66
C LEU A 139 10.42 3.96 6.93
N THR A 140 10.91 3.45 8.05
CA THR A 140 10.19 3.47 9.33
C THR A 140 10.38 4.78 10.11
N GLY A 141 11.09 5.76 9.54
CA GLY A 141 11.12 7.12 10.06
C GLY A 141 11.82 7.27 11.42
N ARG A 142 12.83 6.44 11.72
CA ARG A 142 13.70 6.63 12.92
C ARG A 142 14.92 7.53 12.67
N GLY A 143 14.96 8.24 11.54
CA GLY A 143 16.04 9.17 11.20
C GLY A 143 15.59 10.63 11.23
N ARG A 144 15.79 11.27 12.40
CA ARG A 144 15.79 12.72 12.71
C ARG A 144 14.58 13.58 12.36
#